data_AF-A0A4S5CGR8-F1
#
_entry.id   AF-A0A4S5CGR8-F1
#
_cell.length_a   1.000
_cell.length_b   1.000
_cell.length_c   1.000
_cell.angle_alpha   90.00
_cell.angle_beta   90.00
_cell.angle_gamma   90.00
#
_symmetry.space_group_name_H-M   'P 1'
#
loop_
_entity.id
_entity.type
_entity.pdbx_description
1 polymer ?
#
loop_
_entity_poly.entity_id
_entity_poly.type
_entity_poly.pdbx_seq_one_letter_code
_entity_poly.pdbx_strand_id
1 'polypeptide(L)'
;MTNKTFVFDGHLTAVEPLTVTIKGALGGRLPRNGSIDDPAYWPATTIRGSLRHAAHRVAFRHNADNKNPAFDLAEHFLLAQGVDIVGDVSKPADGEIDGTRDLREGNPMISLFGLWGVASKSNIGSAFPITPNASAMFGGGARTIMFERSPDLLEVLNDTEKARLESILAEQSLAAVDIGELKAKQADLKKQARTAEDKKPLYDQIAALDAEIQARKDAKGEARESIRRPIDQYEAITAGTVMTHKMSLKSVSDIELGFFLAALLEFAREPRMGGHQAHGCGLVSGSWEVKTWEPKALTPTTVGSIEFDSEGFRINGEVLEQAYKKWCDDQSSHFKKRTA
;
A
#
# COMPACT_ATOMS: atom_id res chain seq x y z
N MET A 1 33.78 9.10 -8.48
CA MET A 1 33.10 9.58 -7.26
C MET A 1 32.93 8.39 -6.34
N THR A 2 33.20 8.54 -5.05
CA THR A 2 33.17 7.42 -4.09
C THR A 2 31.74 7.21 -3.65
N ASN A 3 31.18 6.02 -3.90
CA ASN A 3 29.85 5.67 -3.41
C ASN A 3 29.78 5.74 -1.88
N LYS A 4 28.66 6.23 -1.34
CA LYS A 4 28.45 6.40 0.10
C LYS A 4 27.19 5.68 0.57
N THR A 5 27.13 5.41 1.88
CA THR A 5 25.92 4.86 2.51
C THR A 5 25.25 5.96 3.32
N PHE A 6 23.96 6.17 3.05
CA PHE A 6 23.14 7.15 3.77
C PHE A 6 22.08 6.43 4.59
N VAL A 7 21.87 6.88 5.82
CA VAL A 7 20.83 6.38 6.73
C VAL A 7 19.90 7.54 7.07
N PHE A 8 18.60 7.32 6.86
CA PHE A 8 17.53 8.25 7.15
C PHE A 8 16.85 7.74 8.43
N ASP A 9 17.02 8.46 9.52
CA ASP A 9 16.53 8.06 10.85
C ASP A 9 15.54 9.11 11.36
N GLY A 10 14.32 8.68 11.66
CA GLY A 10 13.27 9.61 12.07
C GLY A 10 11.90 8.96 12.17
N HIS A 11 10.88 9.67 11.68
CA HIS A 11 9.49 9.34 11.94
C HIS A 11 8.60 9.48 10.71
N LEU A 12 7.55 8.68 10.70
CA LEU A 12 6.34 8.88 9.90
C LEU A 12 5.18 9.17 10.84
N THR A 13 4.33 10.14 10.48
CA THR A 13 3.12 10.44 11.23
C THR A 13 1.90 10.17 10.37
N ALA A 14 0.93 9.43 10.93
CA ALA A 14 -0.39 9.26 10.35
C ALA A 14 -1.16 10.57 10.48
N VAL A 15 -1.27 11.36 9.41
CA VAL A 15 -2.09 12.60 9.42
C VAL A 15 -3.57 12.23 9.36
N GLU A 16 -3.88 11.21 8.56
CA GLU A 16 -5.19 10.54 8.49
C GLU A 16 -5.05 9.07 8.90
N PRO A 17 -6.15 8.34 9.17
CA PRO A 17 -6.07 6.93 9.51
C PRO A 17 -5.36 6.12 8.41
N LEU A 18 -4.47 5.20 8.79
CA LEU A 18 -3.73 4.36 7.83
C LEU A 18 -4.21 2.92 7.91
N THR A 19 -4.66 2.38 6.78
CA THR A 19 -5.06 0.97 6.68
C THR A 19 -4.49 0.32 5.44
N VAL A 20 -4.22 -0.97 5.50
CA VAL A 20 -3.71 -1.75 4.38
C VAL A 20 -4.41 -3.09 4.32
N THR A 21 -4.78 -3.51 3.12
CA THR A 21 -5.34 -4.84 2.89
C THR A 21 -4.19 -5.82 2.72
N ILE A 22 -4.08 -6.77 3.64
CA ILE A 22 -3.13 -7.88 3.53
C ILE A 22 -3.90 -9.13 3.11
N LYS A 23 -3.49 -9.73 1.99
CA LYS A 23 -4.09 -10.97 1.50
C LYS A 23 -3.93 -12.06 2.56
N GLY A 24 -5.05 -12.64 2.99
CA GLY A 24 -5.08 -13.70 4.00
C GLY A 24 -5.09 -13.21 5.46
N ALA A 25 -5.06 -11.90 5.71
CA ALA A 25 -5.25 -11.38 7.07
C ALA A 25 -6.69 -11.61 7.53
N LEU A 26 -6.84 -12.23 8.70
CA LEU A 26 -8.13 -12.48 9.32
C LEU A 26 -8.75 -11.15 9.80
N GLY A 27 -9.97 -10.86 9.37
CA GLY A 27 -10.79 -9.79 9.95
C GLY A 27 -10.32 -8.36 9.65
N GLY A 28 -9.64 -8.11 8.53
CA GLY A 28 -9.23 -6.75 8.14
C GLY A 28 -8.21 -6.12 9.08
N ARG A 29 -7.44 -6.94 9.81
CA ARG A 29 -6.44 -6.48 10.78
C ARG A 29 -5.13 -6.04 10.13
N LEU A 30 -4.48 -5.10 10.80
CA LEU A 30 -3.15 -4.61 10.47
C LEU A 30 -2.05 -5.63 10.82
N PRO A 31 -0.90 -5.56 10.14
CA PRO A 31 0.21 -6.46 10.43
C PRO A 31 0.82 -6.17 11.81
N ARG A 32 1.32 -7.22 12.45
CA ARG A 32 1.91 -7.21 13.80
C ARG A 32 3.23 -7.96 13.79
N ASN A 33 4.17 -7.50 14.61
CA ASN A 33 5.48 -8.12 14.72
C ASN A 33 5.49 -9.09 15.92
N GLY A 34 4.76 -10.20 15.77
CA GLY A 34 4.60 -11.19 16.83
C GLY A 34 3.18 -11.77 16.87
N SER A 35 2.62 -11.81 18.07
CA SER A 35 1.28 -12.27 18.40
C SER A 35 0.17 -11.31 17.94
N ILE A 36 -1.08 -11.74 18.13
CA ILE A 36 -2.28 -10.96 17.78
C ILE A 36 -2.48 -9.72 18.67
N ASP A 37 -1.86 -9.72 19.84
CA ASP A 37 -1.96 -8.66 20.86
C ASP A 37 -0.83 -7.63 20.75
N ASP A 38 0.19 -7.92 19.94
CA ASP A 38 1.27 -6.97 19.70
C ASP A 38 0.79 -5.72 18.96
N PRO A 39 1.45 -4.56 19.15
CA PRO A 39 1.13 -3.34 18.44
C PRO A 39 1.17 -3.56 16.92
N ALA A 40 0.14 -3.03 16.25
CA ALA A 40 0.14 -2.95 14.80
C ALA A 40 1.31 -2.07 14.32
N TYR A 41 1.89 -2.40 13.17
CA TYR A 41 2.92 -1.56 12.53
C TYR A 41 2.49 -1.19 11.12
N TRP A 42 3.10 -0.13 10.58
CA TRP A 42 2.92 0.22 9.18
C TRP A 42 3.98 -0.46 8.30
N PRO A 43 3.58 -1.31 7.35
CA PRO A 43 4.53 -2.22 6.73
C PRO A 43 5.44 -1.56 5.70
N ALA A 44 6.72 -1.95 5.76
CA ALA A 44 7.75 -1.57 4.81
C ALA A 44 7.34 -1.74 3.35
N THR A 45 6.59 -2.81 3.04
CA THR A 45 6.12 -3.10 1.67
C THR A 45 5.19 -2.02 1.12
N THR A 46 4.36 -1.41 1.97
CA THR A 46 3.44 -0.34 1.56
C THR A 46 4.19 0.98 1.37
N ILE A 47 5.10 1.30 2.29
CA ILE A 47 5.97 2.49 2.18
C ILE A 47 6.82 2.37 0.90
N ARG A 48 7.48 1.22 0.73
CA ARG A 48 8.34 0.93 -0.42
C ARG A 48 7.57 0.97 -1.74
N GLY A 49 6.38 0.38 -1.81
CA GLY A 49 5.56 0.40 -3.01
C GLY A 49 5.18 1.82 -3.41
N SER A 50 4.77 2.64 -2.44
CA SER A 50 4.42 4.05 -2.68
C SER A 50 5.62 4.86 -3.18
N LEU A 51 6.79 4.70 -2.54
CA LEU A 51 8.04 5.34 -2.98
C LEU A 51 8.51 4.84 -4.36
N ARG A 52 8.33 3.55 -4.66
CA ARG A 52 8.66 3.00 -5.99
C ARG A 52 7.76 3.60 -7.07
N HIS A 53 6.46 3.76 -6.80
CA HIS A 53 5.55 4.42 -7.74
C HIS A 53 5.91 5.89 -7.96
N ALA A 54 6.27 6.61 -6.90
CA ALA A 54 6.77 7.98 -7.03
C ALA A 54 8.06 8.04 -7.86
N ALA A 55 9.03 7.16 -7.59
CA ALA A 55 10.26 7.05 -8.35
C ALA A 55 10.03 6.70 -9.83
N HIS A 56 9.05 5.84 -10.13
CA HIS A 56 8.64 5.55 -11.51
C HIS A 56 8.11 6.79 -12.23
N ARG A 57 7.31 7.65 -11.56
CA ARG A 57 6.86 8.93 -12.14
C ARG A 57 8.03 9.88 -12.38
N VAL A 58 9.02 9.92 -11.49
CA VAL A 58 10.26 10.70 -11.69
C VAL A 58 11.03 10.20 -12.92
N ALA A 59 11.23 8.89 -13.03
CA ALA A 59 11.89 8.28 -14.19
C ALA A 59 11.13 8.57 -15.50
N PHE A 60 9.80 8.47 -15.49
CA PHE A 60 8.95 8.79 -16.64
C PHE A 60 9.09 10.24 -17.08
N ARG A 61 9.04 11.20 -16.14
CA ARG A 61 9.21 12.63 -16.47
C ARG A 61 10.62 12.93 -16.97
N HIS A 62 11.65 12.42 -16.30
CA HIS A 62 13.04 12.57 -16.76
C HIS A 62 13.22 12.06 -18.20
N ASN A 63 12.62 10.93 -18.53
CA ASN A 63 12.68 10.36 -19.88
C ASN A 63 12.00 11.28 -20.92
N ALA A 64 10.85 11.86 -20.58
CA ALA A 64 10.15 12.83 -21.43
C ALA A 64 10.93 14.15 -21.59
N ASP A 65 11.45 14.71 -20.49
CA ASP A 65 12.19 15.98 -20.47
C ASP A 65 13.49 15.89 -21.30
N ASN A 66 14.15 14.72 -21.28
CA ASN A 66 15.32 14.42 -22.09
C ASN A 66 15.00 13.92 -23.52
N LYS A 67 13.73 14.00 -23.96
CA LYS A 67 13.26 13.61 -25.31
C LYS A 67 13.60 12.18 -25.70
N ASN A 68 13.70 11.28 -24.73
CA ASN A 68 13.86 9.86 -24.97
C ASN A 68 12.52 9.23 -25.40
N PRO A 69 12.53 8.09 -26.10
CA PRO A 69 11.31 7.36 -26.44
C PRO A 69 10.46 7.06 -25.21
N ALA A 70 9.13 7.20 -25.34
CA ALA A 70 8.19 6.89 -24.27
C ALA A 70 8.33 5.44 -23.79
N PHE A 71 8.03 5.20 -22.51
CA PHE A 71 8.11 3.86 -21.97
C PHE A 71 7.05 2.94 -22.58
N ASP A 72 7.46 1.72 -22.92
CA ASP A 72 6.52 0.67 -23.31
C ASP A 72 5.89 -0.02 -22.08
N LEU A 73 4.97 -0.95 -22.34
CA LEU A 73 4.29 -1.70 -21.29
C LEU A 73 5.27 -2.47 -20.40
N ALA A 74 6.31 -3.07 -20.98
CA ALA A 74 7.28 -3.87 -20.25
C ALA A 74 8.16 -3.00 -19.34
N GLU A 75 8.55 -1.81 -19.79
CA GLU A 75 9.25 -0.81 -18.99
C GLU A 75 8.40 -0.30 -17.84
N HIS A 76 7.10 -0.08 -18.06
CA HIS A 76 6.17 0.28 -16.99
C HIS A 76 6.10 -0.81 -15.90
N PHE A 77 5.91 -2.08 -16.26
CA PHE A 77 5.89 -3.18 -15.27
C PHE A 77 7.25 -3.35 -14.57
N LEU A 78 8.34 -3.26 -15.32
CA LEU A 78 9.69 -3.40 -14.78
C LEU A 78 9.98 -2.32 -13.74
N LEU A 79 9.76 -1.06 -14.10
CA LEU A 79 10.11 0.07 -13.24
C LEU A 79 9.09 0.24 -12.11
N ALA A 80 7.79 0.18 -12.38
CA ALA A 80 6.77 0.41 -11.34
C ALA A 80 6.58 -0.78 -10.38
N GLN A 81 6.68 -2.02 -10.87
CA GLN A 81 6.41 -3.22 -10.06
C GLN A 81 7.65 -4.09 -9.82
N GLY A 82 8.75 -3.89 -10.55
CA GLY A 82 9.94 -4.75 -10.45
C GLY A 82 9.77 -6.08 -11.16
N VAL A 83 8.81 -6.18 -12.08
CA VAL A 83 8.45 -7.41 -12.78
C VAL A 83 8.84 -7.29 -14.24
N ASP A 84 9.71 -8.18 -14.69
CA ASP A 84 9.97 -8.38 -16.11
C ASP A 84 8.90 -9.30 -16.71
N ILE A 85 7.99 -8.72 -17.48
CA ILE A 85 6.90 -9.45 -18.14
C ILE A 85 7.30 -10.08 -19.49
N VAL A 86 8.48 -9.74 -20.01
CA VAL A 86 8.99 -10.28 -21.29
C VAL A 86 9.98 -11.42 -21.04
N GLY A 87 10.67 -11.39 -19.90
CA GLY A 87 11.66 -12.41 -19.53
C GLY A 87 13.01 -12.22 -20.24
N ASP A 88 13.30 -10.99 -20.67
CA ASP A 88 14.51 -10.61 -21.40
C ASP A 88 15.64 -10.11 -20.48
N VAL A 89 15.36 -9.88 -19.19
CA VAL A 89 16.39 -9.56 -18.21
C VAL A 89 17.14 -10.84 -17.86
N SER A 90 18.38 -10.95 -18.33
CA SER A 90 19.30 -12.02 -17.98
C SER A 90 19.48 -12.08 -16.47
N LYS A 91 19.16 -13.24 -15.88
CA LYS A 91 19.47 -13.50 -14.48
C LYS A 91 20.98 -13.71 -14.35
N PRO A 92 21.63 -13.12 -13.34
CA PRO A 92 23.03 -13.43 -13.07
C PRO A 92 23.18 -14.94 -12.83
N ALA A 93 24.26 -15.53 -13.36
CA ALA A 93 24.54 -16.94 -13.16
C ALA A 93 24.86 -17.23 -11.68
N ASP A 94 24.61 -18.47 -11.23
CA ASP A 94 24.95 -18.88 -9.86
C ASP A 94 26.45 -18.69 -9.61
N GLY A 95 26.80 -17.89 -8.60
CA GLY A 95 28.18 -17.56 -8.25
C GLY A 95 28.79 -16.39 -9.03
N GLU A 96 28.06 -15.77 -9.94
CA GLU A 96 28.51 -14.58 -10.67
C GLU A 96 28.60 -13.37 -9.72
N ILE A 97 29.80 -12.83 -9.57
CA ILE A 97 30.03 -11.61 -8.80
C ILE A 97 29.67 -10.43 -9.70
N ASP A 98 28.70 -9.63 -9.27
CA ASP A 98 28.29 -8.39 -9.94
C ASP A 98 27.66 -8.56 -11.34
N GLY A 99 27.08 -9.73 -11.65
CA GLY A 99 26.35 -10.00 -12.90
C GLY A 99 25.11 -9.13 -13.16
N THR A 100 24.86 -8.11 -12.32
CA THR A 100 23.77 -7.14 -12.46
C THR A 100 24.29 -5.71 -12.68
N ARG A 101 25.61 -5.52 -12.79
CA ARG A 101 26.25 -4.21 -12.95
C ARG A 101 25.68 -3.45 -14.14
N ASP A 102 25.61 -4.11 -15.29
CA ASP A 102 25.11 -3.56 -16.55
C ASP A 102 23.63 -3.15 -16.49
N LEU A 103 22.84 -3.80 -15.63
CA LEU A 103 21.43 -3.43 -15.41
C LEU A 103 21.27 -2.21 -14.51
N ARG A 104 22.28 -1.92 -13.68
CA ARG A 104 22.28 -0.79 -12.73
C ARG A 104 23.00 0.43 -13.28
N GLU A 105 24.00 0.22 -14.13
CA GLU A 105 24.76 1.30 -14.74
C GLU A 105 23.81 2.20 -15.53
N GLY A 106 23.82 3.49 -15.20
CA GLY A 106 22.89 4.48 -15.77
C GLY A 106 21.42 4.35 -15.33
N ASN A 107 21.00 3.31 -14.61
CA ASN A 107 19.59 3.11 -14.21
C ASN A 107 19.39 3.21 -12.68
N PRO A 108 19.19 4.44 -12.15
CA PRO A 108 19.03 4.63 -10.70
C PRO A 108 17.75 3.97 -10.16
N MET A 109 16.74 3.71 -11.00
CA MET A 109 15.51 3.02 -10.58
C MET A 109 15.77 1.55 -10.25
N ILE A 110 16.39 0.80 -11.16
CA ILE A 110 16.76 -0.60 -10.92
C ILE A 110 17.80 -0.69 -9.80
N SER A 111 18.76 0.23 -9.77
CA SER A 111 19.79 0.22 -8.73
C SER A 111 19.20 0.42 -7.33
N LEU A 112 18.35 1.43 -7.15
CA LEU A 112 17.75 1.73 -5.86
C LEU A 112 16.66 0.75 -5.46
N PHE A 113 15.74 0.38 -6.35
CA PHE A 113 14.54 -0.38 -5.99
C PHE A 113 14.60 -1.87 -6.38
N GLY A 114 15.59 -2.28 -7.16
CA GLY A 114 15.76 -3.66 -7.61
C GLY A 114 14.64 -4.13 -8.55
N LEU A 115 14.72 -5.41 -8.90
CA LEU A 115 13.71 -6.18 -9.63
C LEU A 115 13.74 -7.63 -9.11
N TRP A 116 12.83 -8.49 -9.57
CA TRP A 116 12.83 -9.89 -9.15
C TRP A 116 14.19 -10.57 -9.42
N GLY A 117 14.88 -11.02 -8.37
CA GLY A 117 16.21 -11.64 -8.47
C GLY A 117 17.39 -10.68 -8.45
N VAL A 118 17.16 -9.36 -8.40
CA VAL A 118 18.22 -8.34 -8.32
C VAL A 118 18.02 -7.49 -7.06
N ALA A 119 18.99 -7.54 -6.16
CA ALA A 119 18.93 -6.85 -4.87
C ALA A 119 18.79 -5.32 -5.02
N SER A 120 18.18 -4.66 -4.04
CA SER A 120 18.02 -3.21 -4.04
C SER A 120 19.08 -2.52 -3.18
N LYS A 121 19.58 -1.35 -3.61
CA LYS A 121 20.43 -0.49 -2.75
C LYS A 121 19.63 0.24 -1.68
N SER A 122 18.35 0.52 -1.92
CA SER A 122 17.44 1.05 -0.89
C SER A 122 16.93 -0.05 0.02
N ASN A 123 16.98 0.20 1.32
CA ASN A 123 16.30 -0.56 2.35
C ASN A 123 15.31 0.37 3.03
N ILE A 124 14.03 0.01 2.98
CA ILE A 124 12.92 0.78 3.54
C ILE A 124 12.37 -0.04 4.70
N GLY A 125 12.41 0.51 5.91
CA GLY A 125 11.94 -0.16 7.11
C GLY A 125 10.41 -0.13 7.24
N SER A 126 9.89 -0.94 8.16
CA SER A 126 8.52 -0.75 8.65
C SER A 126 8.49 0.44 9.61
N ALA A 127 7.35 1.10 9.73
CA ALA A 127 7.17 2.16 10.73
C ALA A 127 6.45 1.61 11.95
N PHE A 128 7.03 1.78 13.14
CA PHE A 128 6.51 1.23 14.39
C PHE A 128 5.95 2.34 15.27
N PRO A 129 4.65 2.29 15.64
CA PRO A 129 4.05 3.29 16.52
C PRO A 129 4.79 3.42 17.83
N ILE A 130 5.00 4.67 18.24
CA ILE A 130 5.46 5.03 19.59
C ILE A 130 4.35 5.72 20.40
N THR A 131 3.25 6.09 19.74
CA THR A 131 2.02 6.56 20.38
C THR A 131 1.25 5.39 21.00
N PRO A 132 0.77 5.49 22.26
CA PRO A 132 -0.12 4.49 22.84
C PRO A 132 -1.43 4.36 22.07
N ASN A 133 -2.05 3.16 22.07
CA ASN A 133 -3.35 2.91 21.42
C ASN A 133 -3.40 3.35 19.94
N ALA A 134 -2.32 3.06 19.22
CA ALA A 134 -2.08 3.51 17.85
C ALA A 134 -3.03 2.93 16.80
N SER A 135 -3.91 1.97 17.12
CA SER A 135 -4.87 1.41 16.17
C SER A 135 -6.27 1.29 16.74
N ALA A 136 -7.26 1.36 15.86
CA ALA A 136 -8.67 1.17 16.19
C ALA A 136 -9.41 0.49 15.03
N MET A 137 -10.59 -0.04 15.31
CA MET A 137 -11.51 -0.53 14.30
C MET A 137 -12.33 0.63 13.75
N PHE A 138 -12.36 0.75 12.42
CA PHE A 138 -13.13 1.73 11.66
C PHE A 138 -14.20 1.03 10.82
N GLY A 139 -15.19 1.81 10.39
CA GLY A 139 -16.33 1.29 9.62
C GLY A 139 -17.32 0.51 10.49
N GLY A 140 -17.97 -0.47 9.90
CA GLY A 140 -19.06 -1.22 10.53
C GLY A 140 -20.44 -0.60 10.30
N GLY A 141 -21.45 -1.29 10.83
CA GLY A 141 -22.85 -0.96 10.60
C GLY A 141 -23.35 -1.44 9.23
N ALA A 142 -24.40 -0.81 8.74
CA ALA A 142 -25.01 -1.12 7.45
C ALA A 142 -25.38 0.16 6.73
N ARG A 143 -25.46 0.09 5.41
CA ARG A 143 -26.04 1.17 4.61
C ARG A 143 -27.49 1.40 5.07
N THR A 144 -27.86 2.65 5.22
CA THR A 144 -29.25 3.06 5.46
C THR A 144 -29.96 3.28 4.13
N ILE A 145 -31.28 3.20 4.15
CA ILE A 145 -32.08 3.44 2.94
C ILE A 145 -32.19 4.96 2.74
N MET A 146 -32.09 5.44 1.49
CA MET A 146 -32.08 6.89 1.21
C MET A 146 -33.37 7.58 1.68
N PHE A 147 -34.52 6.92 1.58
CA PHE A 147 -35.81 7.41 2.06
C PHE A 147 -35.88 7.60 3.59
N GLU A 148 -35.02 6.94 4.37
CA GLU A 148 -34.94 7.16 5.83
C GLU A 148 -34.15 8.41 6.18
N ARG A 149 -33.15 8.76 5.36
CA ARG A 149 -32.36 9.99 5.53
C ARG A 149 -33.06 11.20 4.96
N SER A 150 -33.80 11.01 3.88
CA SER A 150 -34.49 12.04 3.11
C SER A 150 -35.93 11.55 2.83
N PRO A 151 -36.84 11.69 3.80
CA PRO A 151 -38.23 11.25 3.67
C PRO A 151 -38.99 11.97 2.55
N ASP A 152 -38.59 13.19 2.21
CA ASP A 152 -39.10 14.00 1.09
C ASP A 152 -38.96 13.28 -0.26
N LEU A 153 -37.97 12.38 -0.42
CA LEU A 153 -37.84 11.56 -1.63
C LEU A 153 -39.04 10.63 -1.86
N LEU A 154 -39.82 10.31 -0.82
CA LEU A 154 -41.06 9.54 -0.97
C LEU A 154 -42.15 10.34 -1.67
N GLU A 155 -42.13 11.67 -1.60
CA GLU A 155 -43.13 12.54 -2.24
C GLU A 155 -43.01 12.52 -3.77
N VAL A 156 -41.81 12.20 -4.29
CA VAL A 156 -41.53 12.08 -5.72
C VAL A 156 -42.02 10.73 -6.29
N LEU A 157 -42.23 9.73 -5.43
CA LEU A 157 -42.75 8.43 -5.84
C LEU A 157 -44.27 8.44 -5.96
N ASN A 158 -44.78 7.82 -7.03
CA ASN A 158 -46.19 7.48 -7.11
C ASN A 158 -46.53 6.31 -6.16
N ASP A 159 -47.82 6.07 -5.94
CA ASP A 159 -48.28 5.06 -4.96
C ASP A 159 -47.89 3.63 -5.36
N THR A 160 -47.74 3.34 -6.64
CA THR A 160 -47.26 2.04 -7.13
C THR A 160 -45.83 1.77 -6.70
N GLU A 161 -44.92 2.73 -6.85
CA GLU A 161 -43.52 2.59 -6.44
C GLU A 161 -43.37 2.58 -4.92
N LYS A 162 -44.22 3.30 -4.18
CA LYS A 162 -44.28 3.21 -2.71
C LYS A 162 -44.66 1.81 -2.25
N ALA A 163 -45.71 1.22 -2.83
CA ALA A 163 -46.12 -0.15 -2.52
C ALA A 163 -45.04 -1.19 -2.88
N ARG A 164 -44.35 -1.00 -4.01
CA ARG A 164 -43.21 -1.83 -4.41
C ARG A 164 -42.05 -1.74 -3.41
N LEU A 165 -41.72 -0.53 -2.95
CA LEU A 165 -40.71 -0.33 -1.90
C LEU A 165 -41.08 -1.06 -0.61
N GLU A 166 -42.33 -0.95 -0.14
CA GLU A 166 -42.81 -1.66 1.06
C GLU A 166 -42.66 -3.18 0.93
N SER A 167 -43.02 -3.75 -0.22
CA SER A 167 -42.82 -5.18 -0.51
C SER A 167 -41.35 -5.58 -0.43
N ILE A 168 -40.46 -4.81 -1.06
CA ILE A 168 -39.02 -5.05 -1.03
C ILE A 168 -38.51 -5.03 0.43
N LEU A 169 -38.95 -4.07 1.24
CA LEU A 169 -38.52 -3.96 2.64
C LEU A 169 -38.98 -5.15 3.48
N ALA A 170 -40.22 -5.60 3.30
CA ALA A 170 -40.76 -6.77 3.98
C ALA A 170 -40.00 -8.06 3.61
N GLU A 171 -39.80 -8.30 2.31
CA GLU A 171 -39.04 -9.45 1.80
C GLU A 171 -37.60 -9.46 2.30
N GLN A 172 -36.95 -8.30 2.30
CA GLN A 172 -35.59 -8.13 2.80
C GLN A 172 -35.48 -8.44 4.30
N SER A 173 -36.44 -7.97 5.10
CA SER A 173 -36.46 -8.18 6.54
C SER A 173 -36.61 -9.66 6.89
N LEU A 174 -37.54 -10.37 6.22
CA LEU A 174 -37.76 -11.80 6.43
C LEU A 174 -36.52 -12.61 6.04
N ALA A 175 -35.98 -12.37 4.84
CA ALA A 175 -34.81 -13.11 4.35
C ALA A 175 -33.54 -12.84 5.17
N ALA A 176 -33.41 -11.66 5.80
CA ALA A 176 -32.24 -11.33 6.60
C ALA A 176 -32.10 -12.20 7.85
N VAL A 177 -33.21 -12.57 8.50
CA VAL A 177 -33.23 -13.45 9.68
C VAL A 177 -32.70 -14.83 9.28
N ASP A 178 -33.32 -15.44 8.27
CA ASP A 178 -32.96 -16.78 7.78
C ASP A 178 -31.50 -16.86 7.32
N ILE A 179 -31.06 -15.89 6.50
CA ILE A 179 -29.67 -15.84 6.02
C ILE A 179 -28.69 -15.62 7.18
N GLY A 180 -29.08 -14.86 8.20
CA GLY A 180 -28.27 -14.64 9.41
C GLY A 180 -27.98 -15.95 10.15
N GLU A 181 -29.00 -16.78 10.36
CA GLU A 181 -28.85 -18.10 11.00
C GLU A 181 -27.98 -19.05 10.19
N LEU A 182 -28.16 -19.10 8.87
CA LEU A 182 -27.35 -19.94 7.98
C LEU A 182 -25.87 -19.52 8.02
N LYS A 183 -25.58 -18.21 8.03
CA LYS A 183 -24.21 -17.70 8.16
C LYS A 183 -23.58 -18.00 9.51
N ALA A 184 -24.35 -17.97 10.60
CA ALA A 184 -23.85 -18.36 11.92
C ALA A 184 -23.42 -19.84 11.94
N LYS A 185 -24.23 -20.73 11.36
CA LYS A 185 -23.89 -22.15 11.19
C LYS A 185 -22.63 -22.34 10.35
N GLN A 186 -22.49 -21.59 9.25
CA GLN A 186 -21.28 -21.63 8.43
C GLN A 186 -20.02 -21.17 9.19
N ALA A 187 -20.13 -20.14 10.03
CA ALA A 187 -19.00 -19.65 10.82
C ALA A 187 -18.51 -20.71 11.82
N ASP A 188 -19.44 -21.41 12.48
CA ASP A 188 -19.12 -22.50 13.40
C ASP A 188 -18.47 -23.69 12.69
N LEU A 189 -18.98 -24.11 11.52
CA LEU A 189 -18.36 -25.16 10.72
C LEU A 189 -16.95 -24.77 10.24
N LYS A 190 -16.76 -23.51 9.84
CA LYS A 190 -15.42 -22.99 9.48
C LYS A 190 -14.47 -22.99 10.66
N LYS A 191 -14.95 -22.75 11.88
CA LYS A 191 -14.14 -22.84 13.11
C LYS A 191 -13.74 -24.29 13.39
N GLN A 192 -14.67 -25.24 13.28
CA GLN A 192 -14.40 -26.67 13.44
C GLN A 192 -13.40 -27.20 12.39
N ALA A 193 -13.52 -26.74 11.15
CA ALA A 193 -12.63 -27.15 10.05
C ALA A 193 -11.17 -26.70 10.24
N ARG A 194 -10.89 -25.73 11.12
CA ARG A 194 -9.51 -25.31 11.43
C ARG A 194 -8.75 -26.38 12.22
N THR A 195 -9.43 -27.18 13.02
CA THR A 195 -8.83 -28.18 13.93
C THR A 195 -9.11 -29.62 13.54
N ALA A 196 -9.99 -29.87 12.56
CA ALA A 196 -10.33 -31.21 12.12
C ALA A 196 -9.22 -31.86 11.27
N GLU A 197 -8.97 -33.15 11.51
CA GLU A 197 -8.07 -34.00 10.70
C GLU A 197 -8.65 -34.25 9.29
N ASP A 198 -9.95 -34.57 9.21
CA ASP A 198 -10.68 -34.62 7.95
C ASP A 198 -11.60 -33.41 7.79
N LYS A 199 -11.24 -32.53 6.84
CA LYS A 199 -11.95 -31.27 6.59
C LYS A 199 -13.02 -31.40 5.51
N LYS A 200 -12.98 -32.48 4.71
CA LYS A 200 -13.88 -32.68 3.57
C LYS A 200 -15.37 -32.65 3.95
N PRO A 201 -15.85 -33.39 4.98
CA PRO A 201 -17.27 -33.38 5.33
C PRO A 201 -17.76 -32.01 5.83
N LEU A 202 -16.88 -31.23 6.47
CA LEU A 202 -17.20 -29.87 6.94
C LEU A 202 -17.31 -28.90 5.75
N TYR A 203 -16.45 -29.03 4.74
CA TYR A 203 -16.56 -28.24 3.51
C TYR A 203 -17.78 -28.59 2.67
N ASP A 204 -18.19 -29.86 2.62
CA ASP A 204 -19.42 -30.28 1.94
C ASP A 204 -20.67 -29.67 2.60
N GLN A 205 -20.71 -29.62 3.95
CA GLN A 205 -21.78 -28.95 4.68
C GLN A 205 -21.77 -27.42 4.47
N ILE A 206 -20.59 -26.80 4.41
CA ILE A 206 -20.47 -25.37 4.09
C ILE A 206 -21.02 -25.08 2.69
N ALA A 207 -20.68 -25.92 1.70
CA ALA A 207 -21.17 -25.78 0.33
C ALA A 207 -22.70 -25.96 0.22
N ALA A 208 -23.28 -26.88 1.00
CA ALA A 208 -24.73 -27.04 1.09
C ALA A 208 -25.41 -25.79 1.67
N LEU A 209 -24.84 -25.21 2.73
CA LEU A 209 -25.32 -23.95 3.31
C LEU A 209 -25.16 -22.77 2.33
N ASP A 210 -24.09 -22.73 1.53
CA ASP A 210 -23.91 -21.71 0.49
C ASP A 210 -25.02 -21.80 -0.57
N ALA A 211 -25.37 -23.02 -1.00
CA ALA A 211 -26.47 -23.25 -1.93
C ALA A 211 -27.83 -22.83 -1.34
N GLU A 212 -28.07 -23.11 -0.06
CA GLU A 212 -29.29 -22.69 0.63
C GLU A 212 -29.39 -21.16 0.76
N ILE A 213 -28.29 -20.49 1.14
CA ILE A 213 -28.22 -19.02 1.17
C ILE A 213 -28.52 -18.45 -0.21
N GLN A 214 -27.97 -19.05 -1.27
CA GLN A 214 -28.21 -18.59 -2.63
C GLN A 214 -29.68 -18.78 -3.03
N ALA A 215 -30.29 -19.91 -2.72
CA ALA A 215 -31.71 -20.15 -2.98
C ALA A 215 -32.61 -19.13 -2.25
N ARG A 216 -32.28 -18.76 -1.00
CA ARG A 216 -33.01 -17.72 -0.24
C ARG A 216 -32.86 -16.33 -0.84
N LYS A 217 -31.72 -16.01 -1.44
CA LYS A 217 -31.55 -14.76 -2.20
C LYS A 217 -32.39 -14.76 -3.48
N ASP A 218 -32.48 -15.92 -4.13
CA ASP A 218 -33.13 -16.09 -5.44
C ASP A 218 -34.66 -16.15 -5.32
N ALA A 219 -35.16 -16.52 -4.15
CA ALA A 219 -36.59 -16.52 -3.83
C ALA A 219 -37.19 -15.10 -3.67
N LYS A 220 -36.37 -14.06 -3.58
CA LYS A 220 -36.84 -12.66 -3.51
C LYS A 220 -37.35 -12.21 -4.87
N GLY A 221 -38.45 -11.46 -4.90
CA GLY A 221 -39.01 -10.93 -6.15
C GLY A 221 -38.10 -9.89 -6.78
N GLU A 222 -37.53 -9.01 -5.95
CA GLU A 222 -36.62 -7.95 -6.36
C GLU A 222 -35.52 -7.71 -5.30
N ALA A 223 -34.47 -6.95 -5.66
CA ALA A 223 -33.34 -6.65 -4.78
C ALA A 223 -32.75 -7.93 -4.13
N ARG A 224 -32.23 -8.84 -4.97
CA ARG A 224 -31.58 -10.10 -4.57
C ARG A 224 -30.58 -9.91 -3.41
N GLU A 225 -29.75 -8.88 -3.52
CA GLU A 225 -28.81 -8.47 -2.48
C GLU A 225 -29.45 -7.50 -1.49
N SER A 226 -28.96 -7.50 -0.25
CA SER A 226 -29.52 -6.58 0.75
C SER A 226 -29.33 -5.13 0.31
N ILE A 227 -30.37 -4.30 0.42
CA ILE A 227 -30.24 -2.85 0.20
C ILE A 227 -29.53 -2.18 1.38
N ARG A 228 -29.63 -2.78 2.58
CA ARG A 228 -28.84 -2.42 3.77
C ARG A 228 -27.54 -3.21 3.82
N ARG A 229 -26.71 -3.10 2.79
CA ARG A 229 -25.45 -3.86 2.74
C ARG A 229 -24.61 -3.56 3.99
N PRO A 230 -24.16 -4.61 4.73
CA PRO A 230 -23.20 -4.43 5.81
C PRO A 230 -21.94 -3.72 5.29
N ILE A 231 -21.38 -2.87 6.14
CA ILE A 231 -20.11 -2.21 5.87
C ILE A 231 -19.06 -2.97 6.64
N ASP A 232 -18.09 -3.53 5.92
CA ASP A 232 -17.00 -4.28 6.55
C ASP A 232 -16.19 -3.36 7.45
N GLN A 233 -15.88 -3.86 8.64
CA GLN A 233 -14.95 -3.21 9.55
C GLN A 233 -13.52 -3.44 9.07
N TYR A 234 -12.66 -2.46 9.29
CA TYR A 234 -11.23 -2.57 9.04
C TYR A 234 -10.44 -1.94 10.19
N GLU A 235 -9.28 -2.51 10.48
CA GLU A 235 -8.35 -1.90 11.43
C GLU A 235 -7.54 -0.81 10.72
N ALA A 236 -7.34 0.33 11.39
CA ALA A 236 -6.44 1.37 10.92
C ALA A 236 -5.58 1.91 12.06
N ILE A 237 -4.37 2.35 11.71
CA ILE A 237 -3.55 3.21 12.58
C ILE A 237 -4.29 4.54 12.69
N THR A 238 -4.50 5.02 13.90
CA THR A 238 -5.28 6.23 14.16
C THR A 238 -4.51 7.48 13.73
N ALA A 239 -5.25 8.49 13.28
CA ALA A 239 -4.70 9.81 12.97
C ALA A 239 -3.99 10.40 14.21
N GLY A 240 -2.89 11.12 13.97
CA GLY A 240 -1.98 11.63 15.00
C GLY A 240 -0.95 10.61 15.50
N THR A 241 -0.98 9.36 15.06
CA THR A 241 0.02 8.36 15.47
C THR A 241 1.39 8.69 14.88
N VAL A 242 2.38 8.82 15.76
CA VAL A 242 3.80 8.93 15.38
C VAL A 242 4.43 7.55 15.39
N MET A 243 5.19 7.24 14.35
CA MET A 243 5.85 5.96 14.15
C MET A 243 7.33 6.17 13.91
N THR A 244 8.19 5.43 14.60
CA THR A 244 9.63 5.36 14.29
C THR A 244 9.83 4.68 12.95
N HIS A 245 10.65 5.27 12.09
CA HIS A 245 10.88 4.76 10.74
C HIS A 245 12.31 5.04 10.30
N LYS A 246 12.94 4.02 9.68
CA LYS A 246 14.30 4.12 9.16
C LYS A 246 14.38 3.67 7.71
N MET A 247 15.18 4.38 6.93
CA MET A 247 15.57 3.97 5.58
C MET A 247 17.08 4.00 5.46
N SER A 248 17.64 3.24 4.52
CA SER A 248 19.05 3.38 4.15
C SER A 248 19.27 3.17 2.66
N LEU A 249 20.24 3.89 2.12
CA LEU A 249 20.74 3.76 0.77
C LEU A 249 22.17 3.27 0.84
N LYS A 250 22.42 2.05 0.37
CA LYS A 250 23.73 1.38 0.51
C LYS A 250 24.59 1.61 -0.74
N SER A 251 25.79 2.14 -0.55
CA SER A 251 26.78 2.34 -1.63
C SER A 251 26.17 3.01 -2.87
N VAL A 252 25.56 4.18 -2.66
CA VAL A 252 24.94 4.97 -3.71
C VAL A 252 25.84 6.09 -4.23
N SER A 253 25.69 6.42 -5.51
CA SER A 253 26.26 7.62 -6.12
C SER A 253 25.43 8.86 -5.76
N ASP A 254 25.98 10.05 -6.03
CA ASP A 254 25.25 11.31 -5.82
C ASP A 254 23.99 11.40 -6.70
N ILE A 255 24.03 10.83 -7.91
CA ILE A 255 22.86 10.76 -8.81
C ILE A 255 21.79 9.84 -8.25
N GLU A 256 22.17 8.68 -7.71
CA GLU A 256 21.23 7.76 -7.07
C GLU A 256 20.61 8.39 -5.81
N LEU A 257 21.40 9.09 -4.99
CA LEU A 257 20.87 9.87 -3.87
C LEU A 257 19.89 10.95 -4.37
N GLY A 258 20.28 11.76 -5.36
CA GLY A 258 19.44 12.81 -5.94
C GLY A 258 18.12 12.28 -6.51
N PHE A 259 18.16 11.16 -7.22
CA PHE A 259 16.98 10.47 -7.74
C PHE A 259 16.05 9.99 -6.60
N PHE A 260 16.62 9.45 -5.50
CA PHE A 260 15.83 9.09 -4.33
C PHE A 260 15.15 10.30 -3.67
N LEU A 261 15.86 11.43 -3.56
CA LEU A 261 15.30 12.69 -3.05
C LEU A 261 14.17 13.20 -3.95
N ALA A 262 14.35 13.11 -5.27
CA ALA A 262 13.30 13.44 -6.24
C ALA A 262 12.08 12.53 -6.12
N ALA A 263 12.27 11.23 -5.84
CA ALA A 263 11.18 10.30 -5.58
C ALA A 263 10.43 10.63 -4.28
N LEU A 264 11.14 11.03 -3.21
CA LEU A 264 10.52 11.51 -1.97
C LEU A 264 9.73 12.80 -2.21
N LEU A 265 10.28 13.75 -2.96
CA LEU A 265 9.57 14.97 -3.37
C LEU A 265 8.31 14.64 -4.19
N GLU A 266 8.40 13.69 -5.11
CA GLU A 266 7.25 13.27 -5.92
C GLU A 266 6.17 12.63 -5.07
N PHE A 267 6.55 11.82 -4.08
CA PHE A 267 5.62 11.26 -3.10
C PHE A 267 5.00 12.36 -2.23
N ALA A 268 5.77 13.35 -1.79
CA ALA A 268 5.32 14.45 -0.94
C ALA A 268 4.23 15.34 -1.59
N ARG A 269 4.05 15.28 -2.91
CA ARG A 269 2.96 15.98 -3.61
C ARG A 269 1.57 15.40 -3.29
N GLU A 270 1.53 14.10 -2.98
CA GLU A 270 0.33 13.40 -2.55
C GLU A 270 0.78 12.25 -1.63
N PRO A 271 1.12 12.55 -0.35
CA PRO A 271 1.79 11.60 0.53
C PRO A 271 0.76 10.63 1.13
N ARG A 272 0.08 9.89 0.26
CA ARG A 272 -1.00 8.97 0.59
C ARG A 272 -0.57 7.53 0.29
N MET A 273 -0.81 6.64 1.24
CA MET A 273 -0.45 5.24 1.11
C MET A 273 -1.48 4.31 1.77
N GLY A 274 -1.57 3.08 1.27
CA GLY A 274 -2.52 2.09 1.77
C GLY A 274 -3.89 2.12 1.08
N GLY A 275 -4.87 1.49 1.72
CA GLY A 275 -6.24 1.30 1.23
C GLY A 275 -7.23 2.33 1.79
N HIS A 276 -8.51 2.17 1.41
CA HIS A 276 -9.61 3.02 1.85
C HIS A 276 -9.41 4.53 1.58
N GLN A 277 -8.68 4.89 0.53
CA GLN A 277 -8.39 6.29 0.18
C GLN A 277 -9.66 7.10 -0.10
N ALA A 278 -10.70 6.48 -0.67
CA ALA A 278 -12.00 7.10 -0.89
C ALA A 278 -12.74 7.48 0.42
N HIS A 279 -12.31 6.95 1.58
CA HIS A 279 -12.81 7.33 2.90
C HIS A 279 -11.89 8.35 3.61
N GLY A 280 -10.92 8.94 2.90
CA GLY A 280 -9.95 9.86 3.50
C GLY A 280 -8.91 9.15 4.37
N CYS A 281 -8.53 7.91 4.04
CA CYS A 281 -7.43 7.20 4.71
C CYS A 281 -6.12 7.34 3.94
N GLY A 282 -5.00 7.32 4.65
CA GLY A 282 -3.67 7.08 4.07
C GLY A 282 -2.72 8.27 4.05
N LEU A 283 -3.15 9.48 4.40
CA LEU A 283 -2.30 10.67 4.40
C LEU A 283 -1.24 10.60 5.51
N VAL A 284 0.01 10.89 5.17
CA VAL A 284 1.13 10.92 6.11
C VAL A 284 2.00 12.17 5.98
N SER A 285 2.76 12.43 7.03
CA SER A 285 3.93 13.31 7.02
C SER A 285 5.18 12.54 7.44
N GLY A 286 6.36 13.06 7.12
CA GLY A 286 7.63 12.39 7.39
C GLY A 286 8.74 13.38 7.73
N SER A 287 9.63 12.96 8.64
CA SER A 287 10.82 13.73 9.02
C SER A 287 11.97 12.77 9.33
N TRP A 288 13.13 13.00 8.74
CA TRP A 288 14.33 12.19 8.96
C TRP A 288 15.59 13.05 9.06
N GLU A 289 16.45 12.71 10.01
CA GLU A 289 17.87 13.08 9.94
C GLU A 289 18.59 12.14 8.98
N VAL A 290 19.45 12.70 8.13
CA VAL A 290 20.26 11.92 7.20
C VAL A 290 21.70 11.87 7.69
N LYS A 291 22.22 10.66 7.84
CA LYS A 291 23.55 10.36 8.37
C LYS A 291 24.37 9.60 7.35
N THR A 292 25.68 9.86 7.32
CA THR A 292 26.66 9.09 6.54
C THR A 292 27.80 8.63 7.46
N TRP A 293 28.57 7.65 6.98
CA TRP A 293 29.81 7.23 7.62
C TRP A 293 30.97 7.56 6.71
N GLU A 294 31.85 8.44 7.17
CA GLU A 294 33.11 8.66 6.49
C GLU A 294 34.04 7.43 6.65
N PRO A 295 34.89 7.13 5.67
CA PRO A 295 35.82 6.02 5.76
C PRO A 295 36.64 6.09 7.06
N LYS A 296 36.68 4.99 7.81
CA LYS A 296 37.39 4.84 9.10
C LYS A 296 36.80 5.63 10.28
N ALA A 297 35.63 6.26 10.13
CA ALA A 297 34.93 6.90 11.24
C ALA A 297 34.30 5.85 12.18
N LEU A 298 34.40 6.08 13.49
CA LEU A 298 33.75 5.24 14.51
C LEU A 298 32.26 5.61 14.73
N THR A 299 31.89 6.83 14.35
CA THR A 299 30.55 7.38 14.54
C THR A 299 30.03 7.97 13.23
N PRO A 300 28.70 7.96 13.00
CA PRO A 300 28.10 8.66 11.88
C PRO A 300 28.25 10.18 12.00
N THR A 301 28.21 10.86 10.87
CA THR A 301 28.03 12.31 10.78
C THR A 301 26.69 12.63 10.15
N THR A 302 25.92 13.52 10.77
CA THR A 302 24.69 14.07 10.19
C THR A 302 25.06 14.99 9.03
N VAL A 303 24.49 14.74 7.85
CA VAL A 303 24.73 15.52 6.62
C VAL A 303 23.57 16.45 6.28
N GLY A 304 22.43 16.27 6.93
CA GLY A 304 21.23 17.05 6.66
C GLY A 304 19.97 16.46 7.26
N SER A 305 18.82 17.02 6.88
CA SER A 305 17.49 16.50 7.20
C SER A 305 16.53 16.64 6.03
N ILE A 306 15.48 15.82 6.03
CA ILE A 306 14.41 15.85 5.04
C ILE A 306 13.07 15.78 5.76
N GLU A 307 12.15 16.64 5.34
CA GLU A 307 10.80 16.70 5.89
C GLU A 307 9.77 16.86 4.78
N PHE A 308 8.58 16.31 5.01
CA PHE A 308 7.40 16.65 4.24
C PHE A 308 6.13 16.64 5.10
N ASP A 309 5.27 17.61 4.85
CA ASP A 309 3.98 17.81 5.50
C ASP A 309 3.07 18.72 4.64
N SER A 310 2.06 19.34 5.25
CA SER A 310 1.15 20.28 4.57
C SER A 310 1.85 21.53 4.03
N GLU A 311 3.00 21.90 4.59
CA GLU A 311 3.77 23.07 4.17
C GLU A 311 4.75 22.74 3.01
N GLY A 312 4.76 21.49 2.56
CA GLY A 312 5.54 21.04 1.41
C GLY A 312 6.76 20.20 1.79
N PHE A 313 7.71 20.10 0.86
CA PHE A 313 8.92 19.27 0.99
C PHE A 313 10.14 20.15 1.28
N ARG A 314 10.91 19.80 2.31
CA ARG A 314 12.09 20.54 2.75
C ARG A 314 13.30 19.61 2.76
N ILE A 315 14.37 20.06 2.10
CA ILE A 315 15.70 19.44 2.18
C ILE A 315 16.60 20.46 2.87
N ASN A 316 17.29 20.03 3.92
CA ASN A 316 18.33 20.84 4.56
C ASN A 316 19.65 20.10 4.49
N GLY A 317 20.70 20.77 4.07
CA GLY A 317 22.08 20.27 4.14
C GLY A 317 22.72 20.19 2.76
N GLU A 318 23.92 20.77 2.66
CA GLU A 318 24.63 20.98 1.39
C GLU A 318 24.80 19.69 0.58
N VAL A 319 25.11 18.57 1.24
CA VAL A 319 25.29 17.26 0.57
C VAL A 319 24.00 16.81 -0.12
N LEU A 320 22.85 16.98 0.53
CA LEU A 320 21.55 16.54 0.01
C LEU A 320 21.08 17.47 -1.12
N GLU A 321 21.23 18.77 -0.93
CA GLU A 321 20.89 19.80 -1.93
C GLU A 321 21.74 19.65 -3.20
N GLN A 322 23.05 19.41 -3.05
CA GLN A 322 23.93 19.15 -4.19
C GLN A 322 23.57 17.86 -4.92
N ALA A 323 23.24 16.78 -4.20
CA ALA A 323 22.80 15.52 -4.81
C ALA A 323 21.49 15.71 -5.59
N TYR A 324 20.50 16.40 -5.01
CA TYR A 324 19.25 16.72 -5.69
C TYR A 324 19.48 17.57 -6.95
N LYS A 325 20.33 18.61 -6.86
CA LYS A 325 20.69 19.43 -8.01
C LYS A 325 21.37 18.62 -9.12
N LYS A 326 22.32 17.75 -8.78
CA LYS A 326 22.97 16.85 -9.74
C LYS A 326 21.96 15.96 -10.47
N TRP A 327 20.90 15.51 -9.80
CA TRP A 327 19.81 14.78 -10.44
C TRP A 327 18.98 15.67 -11.37
N CYS A 328 18.66 16.91 -10.98
CA CYS A 328 17.95 17.84 -11.85
C CYS A 328 18.72 18.17 -13.13
N ASP A 329 20.06 18.24 -13.05
CA ASP A 329 20.95 18.52 -14.17
C ASP A 329 21.35 17.23 -14.94
N ASP A 330 20.87 16.05 -14.52
CA ASP A 330 21.26 14.79 -15.11
C ASP A 330 20.62 14.56 -16.49
N GLN A 331 21.47 14.17 -17.44
CA GLN A 331 21.08 13.71 -18.78
C GLN A 331 21.64 12.33 -19.10
N SER A 332 22.37 11.73 -18.15
CA SER A 332 23.10 10.47 -18.35
C SER A 332 22.30 9.25 -17.93
N SER A 333 21.33 9.39 -17.01
CA SER A 333 20.51 8.27 -16.59
C SER A 333 19.63 7.78 -17.74
N HIS A 334 19.57 6.47 -17.89
CA HIS A 334 18.67 5.77 -18.78
C HIS A 334 17.85 4.75 -18.02
N PHE A 335 16.56 4.67 -18.35
CA PHE A 335 15.62 3.78 -17.68
C PHE A 335 15.20 2.58 -18.54
N LYS A 336 15.81 2.46 -19.72
CA LYS A 336 15.53 1.40 -20.67
C LYS A 336 16.02 0.06 -20.16
N LYS A 337 15.29 -0.99 -20.53
CA LYS A 337 15.86 -2.33 -20.59
C LYS A 337 17.00 -2.30 -21.61
N ARG A 338 18.18 -2.75 -21.22
CA ARG A 338 19.24 -2.97 -22.22
C ARG A 338 18.78 -4.18 -23.05
N THR A 339 18.44 -3.97 -24.31
CA THR A 339 18.32 -5.07 -25.27
C THR A 339 19.68 -5.74 -25.34
N ALA A 340 19.70 -7.07 -25.12
CA ALA A 340 20.82 -7.91 -25.51
C ALA A 340 21.12 -7.74 -27.01
#